data_AF-A0A9E5Q7F5-F1
#
_entry.id   AF-A0A9E5Q7F5-F1
#
_cell.length_a   1.000
_cell.length_b   1.000
_cell.length_c   1.000
_cell.angle_alpha   90.00
_cell.angle_beta   90.00
_cell.angle_gamma   90.00
#
_symmetry.space_group_name_H-M   'P 1'
#
loop_
_entity.id
_entity.type
_entity.pdbx_description
1 polymer ?
#
loop_
_entity_poly.entity_id
_entity_poly.type
_entity_poly.pdbx_seq_one_letter_code
_entity_poly.pdbx_strand_id
1 'polypeptide(L)'
;MYLAPANTRGEAERIWLNNDFLPGFPRRIRGQASNDIVTVGDFHMMSHYSGSSWKYFAGLRNDGRLRSVAIYKDLIIGAGVGSGGITSIAIIVTGTR
;
A
#
# COMPACT_ATOMS: atom_id res chain seq x y z
N MET A 1 2.55 11.83 -3.03
CA MET A 1 3.23 11.15 -4.17
C MET A 1 4.13 12.20 -4.81
N TYR A 2 5.33 11.84 -5.25
CA TYR A 2 6.20 12.80 -5.95
C TYR A 2 6.20 12.48 -7.44
N LEU A 3 6.14 13.49 -8.29
CA LEU A 3 6.36 13.32 -9.72
C LEU A 3 7.80 13.72 -10.01
N ALA A 4 8.54 12.82 -10.64
CA ALA A 4 9.88 13.09 -11.12
C ALA A 4 9.81 13.20 -12.65
N PRO A 5 10.36 14.28 -13.24
CA PRO A 5 10.55 14.35 -14.69
C PRO A 5 11.36 13.15 -15.19
N ALA A 6 11.13 12.73 -16.44
CA ALA A 6 11.83 11.58 -17.04
C ALA A 6 13.37 11.72 -17.00
N ASN A 7 13.89 12.95 -16.98
CA ASN A 7 15.31 13.28 -16.90
C ASN A 7 15.67 13.97 -15.56
N THR A 8 15.19 13.44 -14.44
CA THR A 8 15.50 13.96 -13.10
C THR A 8 16.96 13.68 -12.69
N ARG A 9 17.59 14.60 -11.94
CA ARG A 9 18.87 14.38 -11.22
C ARG A 9 18.66 13.99 -9.76
N GLY A 10 17.44 13.58 -9.42
CA GLY A 10 16.99 13.35 -8.04
C GLY A 10 16.01 14.42 -7.54
N GLU A 11 15.62 15.39 -8.38
CA GLU A 11 14.53 16.29 -8.08
C GLU A 11 13.18 15.57 -8.16
N ALA A 12 12.33 15.83 -7.17
CA ALA A 12 11.00 15.26 -7.07
C ALA A 12 10.06 16.33 -6.54
N GLU A 13 9.01 16.66 -7.27
CA GLU A 13 8.03 17.64 -6.81
C GLU A 13 6.88 16.93 -6.10
N ARG A 14 6.53 17.41 -4.90
CA ARG A 14 5.41 16.87 -4.14
C ARG A 14 4.11 17.36 -4.76
N ILE A 15 3.47 16.50 -5.54
CA ILE A 15 2.14 16.80 -6.08
C ILE A 15 1.09 16.29 -5.11
N TRP A 16 0.42 17.22 -4.42
CA TRP A 16 -0.83 16.92 -3.72
C TRP A 16 -1.98 17.14 -4.69
N LEU A 17 -2.47 16.07 -5.32
CA LEU A 17 -3.70 16.15 -6.13
C LEU A 17 -4.96 15.91 -5.29
N ASN A 18 -4.84 15.21 -4.15
CA ASN A 18 -5.95 14.90 -3.24
C ASN A 18 -5.46 14.73 -1.80
N ASN A 19 -6.35 14.92 -0.82
CA ASN A 19 -6.09 14.66 0.61
C ASN A 19 -6.14 13.15 0.92
N ASP A 20 -5.38 12.36 0.16
CA ASP A 20 -5.33 10.92 0.27
C ASP A 20 -4.55 10.54 1.54
N PHE A 21 -5.28 10.47 2.65
CA PHE A 21 -4.75 10.07 3.94
C PHE A 21 -4.67 8.53 4.04
N LEU A 22 -3.48 8.01 4.32
CA LEU A 22 -3.29 6.62 4.68
C LEU A 22 -3.45 6.48 6.20
N PRO A 23 -4.41 5.70 6.72
CA PRO A 23 -4.71 5.63 8.15
C PRO A 23 -3.76 4.71 8.94
N GLY A 24 -2.46 4.83 8.69
CA GLY A 24 -1.40 4.08 9.34
C GLY A 24 -0.01 4.52 8.88
N PHE A 25 1.02 3.75 9.23
CA PHE A 25 2.40 4.03 8.83
C PHE A 25 2.83 3.08 7.72
N PRO A 26 2.98 3.55 6.47
CA PRO A 26 3.45 2.74 5.36
C PRO A 26 4.84 2.18 5.62
N ARG A 27 5.01 0.87 5.36
CA ARG A 27 6.30 0.18 5.47
C ARG A 27 6.80 -0.34 4.14
N ARG A 28 5.90 -0.74 3.24
CA ARG A 28 6.25 -1.24 1.91
C ARG A 28 5.23 -0.86 0.87
N ILE A 29 5.73 -0.63 -0.33
CA ILE A 29 4.94 -0.29 -1.51
C ILE A 29 5.40 -1.18 -2.68
N ARG A 30 4.44 -1.65 -3.48
CA ARG A 30 4.67 -2.36 -4.74
C ARG A 30 3.62 -1.93 -5.75
N GLY A 31 3.94 -2.01 -7.03
CA GLY A 31 2.98 -1.78 -8.09
C GLY A 31 3.32 -2.61 -9.31
N GLN A 32 2.31 -2.82 -10.16
CA GLN A 32 2.47 -3.49 -11.45
C GLN A 32 2.10 -2.58 -12.64
N ALA A 33 1.51 -1.41 -12.36
CA ALA A 33 1.28 -0.33 -13.31
C ALA A 33 1.23 1.02 -12.56
N SER A 34 1.25 2.15 -13.30
CA SER A 34 1.18 3.50 -12.71
C SER A 34 -0.13 3.75 -11.96
N ASN A 35 -1.20 3.04 -12.32
CA ASN A 35 -2.53 3.10 -11.72
C ASN A 35 -2.86 1.84 -10.90
N ASP A 36 -1.84 1.04 -10.54
CA ASP A 36 -2.03 -0.22 -9.84
C ASP A 36 -0.90 -0.43 -8.84
N ILE A 37 -1.04 0.27 -7.70
CA ILE A 37 -0.02 0.36 -6.66
C ILE A 37 -0.64 0.03 -5.32
N VAL A 38 0.01 -0.83 -4.53
CA VAL A 38 -0.41 -1.22 -3.19
C VAL A 38 0.64 -0.80 -2.18
N THR A 39 0.18 -0.30 -1.04
CA THR A 39 1.01 -0.05 0.13
C THR A 39 0.48 -0.81 1.34
N VAL A 40 1.39 -1.27 2.20
CA VAL A 40 1.09 -1.93 3.47
C VAL A 40 1.89 -1.34 4.62
N GLY A 41 1.42 -1.52 5.84
CA GLY A 41 2.11 -0.98 7.01
C GLY A 41 1.55 -1.37 8.37
N ASP A 42 1.74 -0.47 9.32
CA ASP A 42 1.24 -0.63 10.69
C ASP A 42 -0.28 -0.62 10.75
N PHE A 43 -0.81 -1.21 11.81
CA PHE A 43 -2.25 -1.42 12.04
C PHE A 43 -2.93 -2.31 10.99
N HIS A 44 -2.16 -3.25 10.42
CA HIS A 44 -2.53 -4.00 9.21
C HIS A 44 -3.01 -3.09 8.07
N MET A 45 -2.56 -1.83 8.03
CA MET A 45 -2.90 -0.90 6.98
C MET A 45 -2.55 -1.52 5.63
N MET A 46 -3.54 -1.59 4.74
CA MET A 46 -3.36 -1.93 3.33
C MET A 46 -4.23 -0.97 2.52
N SER A 47 -3.62 -0.34 1.51
CA SER A 47 -4.32 0.57 0.60
C SER A 47 -3.88 0.32 -0.84
N HIS A 48 -4.81 0.50 -1.78
CA HIS A 48 -4.60 0.33 -3.21
C HIS A 48 -4.88 1.65 -3.94
N TYR A 49 -3.96 2.07 -4.79
CA TYR A 49 -4.08 3.25 -5.64
C TYR A 49 -4.48 2.83 -7.05
N SER A 50 -5.56 3.44 -7.54
CA SER A 50 -6.18 3.13 -8.84
C SER A 50 -5.81 4.12 -9.96
N GLY A 51 -4.85 5.02 -9.73
CA GLY A 51 -4.51 6.11 -10.66
C GLY A 51 -5.18 7.45 -10.36
N SER A 52 -6.20 7.48 -9.49
CA SER A 52 -6.88 8.72 -9.09
C SER A 52 -6.88 8.95 -7.59
N SER A 53 -7.05 7.90 -6.79
CA SER A 53 -7.08 7.98 -5.33
C SER A 53 -6.62 6.68 -4.66
N TRP A 54 -6.33 6.76 -3.37
CA TRP A 54 -6.04 5.61 -2.54
C TRP A 54 -7.33 5.06 -1.90
N LYS A 55 -7.62 3.78 -2.14
CA LYS A 55 -8.65 3.02 -1.44
C LYS A 55 -8.03 2.28 -0.26
N TYR A 56 -8.49 2.59 0.94
CA TYR A 56 -8.10 1.90 2.16
C TYR A 56 -9.00 0.68 2.44
N PHE A 57 -8.41 -0.47 2.74
CA PHE A 57 -9.14 -1.68 3.14
C PHE A 57 -9.45 -1.67 4.64
N ALA A 58 -10.43 -0.85 5.05
CA ALA A 58 -10.75 -0.63 6.47
C ALA A 58 -11.07 -1.89 7.27
N GLY A 59 -11.65 -2.92 6.64
CA GLY A 59 -11.98 -4.19 7.28
C GLY A 59 -10.76 -5.03 7.71
N LEU A 60 -9.55 -4.69 7.24
CA LEU A 60 -8.32 -5.40 7.61
C LEU A 60 -7.64 -4.81 8.86
N ARG A 61 -8.14 -3.67 9.38
CA ARG A 61 -7.46 -2.92 10.43
C ARG A 61 -7.35 -3.74 11.72
N ASN A 62 -6.13 -3.82 12.26
CA ASN A 62 -5.84 -4.41 13.58
C ASN A 62 -4.66 -3.68 14.23
N ASP A 63 -4.09 -4.17 15.33
CA ASP A 63 -2.85 -3.68 15.97
C ASP A 63 -1.57 -4.36 15.41
N GLY A 64 -1.70 -5.32 14.50
CA GLY A 64 -0.57 -5.98 13.85
C GLY A 64 0.10 -5.13 12.77
N ARG A 65 1.11 -5.70 12.09
CA ARG A 65 1.97 -4.96 11.14
C ARG A 65 2.25 -5.79 9.90
N LEU A 66 1.91 -5.27 8.73
CA LEU A 66 2.31 -5.84 7.45
C LEU A 66 3.69 -5.27 7.07
N ARG A 67 4.65 -6.17 6.83
CA ARG A 67 6.07 -5.83 6.60
C ARG A 67 6.50 -6.00 5.15
N SER A 68 5.72 -6.73 4.35
CA SER A 68 5.94 -6.94 2.93
C SER A 68 4.62 -7.03 2.19
N VAL A 69 4.64 -6.64 0.91
CA VAL A 69 3.52 -6.81 0.00
C VAL A 69 4.01 -7.30 -1.34
N ALA A 70 3.21 -8.13 -1.99
CA ALA A 70 3.33 -8.50 -3.40
C ALA A 70 1.98 -8.26 -4.09
N ILE A 71 2.03 -7.87 -5.36
CA ILE A 71 0.85 -7.74 -6.22
C ILE A 71 1.13 -8.47 -7.54
N TYR A 72 0.14 -9.23 -8.00
CA TYR A 72 0.16 -9.86 -9.32
C TYR A 72 -1.27 -10.02 -9.84
N LYS A 73 -1.56 -9.39 -10.99
CA LYS A 73 -2.89 -9.37 -11.60
C LYS A 73 -3.96 -8.79 -10.65
N ASP A 74 -4.80 -9.63 -10.09
CA ASP A 74 -5.91 -9.33 -9.20
C ASP A 74 -5.64 -9.80 -7.76
N LEU A 75 -4.42 -10.29 -7.50
CA LEU A 75 -3.98 -10.82 -6.22
C LEU A 75 -3.05 -9.84 -5.50
N ILE A 76 -3.40 -9.53 -4.26
CA ILE A 76 -2.57 -8.75 -3.33
C ILE A 76 -2.28 -9.63 -2.11
N ILE A 77 -1.00 -9.79 -1.77
CA ILE A 77 -0.56 -10.55 -0.60
C ILE A 77 0.27 -9.65 0.29
N GLY A 78 -0.24 -9.35 1.48
CA GLY A 78 0.51 -8.72 2.57
C GLY A 78 1.02 -9.78 3.54
N ALA A 79 2.30 -9.74 3.93
CA ALA A 79 2.84 -10.61 4.96
C ALA A 79 3.45 -9.81 6.11
N GLY A 80 3.33 -10.31 7.32
CA GLY A 80 3.79 -9.60 8.51
C GLY A 80 3.46 -10.32 9.79
N VAL A 81 3.13 -9.55 10.82
CA VAL A 81 2.83 -10.06 12.16
C VAL A 81 1.43 -9.66 12.61
N GLY A 82 0.77 -10.55 13.34
CA GLY A 82 -0.52 -10.30 13.98
C GLY A 82 -0.42 -9.41 15.23
N SER A 83 -1.52 -9.35 15.96
CA SER A 83 -1.62 -8.66 17.25
C SER A 83 -0.54 -9.10 18.23
N GLY A 84 0.04 -8.14 18.94
CA GLY A 84 1.18 -8.39 19.84
C GLY A 84 2.52 -8.74 19.14
N GLY A 85 2.56 -8.86 17.81
CA GLY A 85 3.80 -8.99 17.04
C GLY A 85 4.49 -10.36 17.08
N ILE A 86 3.80 -11.39 17.60
CA ILE A 86 4.38 -12.71 17.88
C ILE A 86 4.02 -13.74 16.80
N THR A 87 2.82 -13.62 16.23
CA THR A 87 2.33 -14.53 15.20
C THR A 87 2.68 -14.01 13.82
N SER A 88 3.29 -14.84 12.98
CA SER A 88 3.45 -14.52 11.56
C SER A 88 2.12 -14.74 10.84
N ILE A 89 1.73 -13.81 9.97
CA ILE A 89 0.47 -13.87 9.22
C ILE A 89 0.67 -13.48 7.76
N ALA A 90 -0.27 -13.90 6.92
CA ALA A 90 -0.47 -13.35 5.58
C ALA A 90 -1.93 -12.94 5.43
N ILE A 91 -2.16 -11.79 4.79
CA ILE A 91 -3.48 -11.32 4.38
C ILE A 91 -3.51 -11.33 2.85
N ILE A 92 -4.51 -12.00 2.30
CA ILE A 92 -4.70 -12.13 0.85
C ILE A 92 -5.98 -11.37 0.49
N VAL A 93 -5.86 -10.44 -0.45
CA VAL A 93 -7.00 -9.72 -1.03
C VAL A 93 -7.08 -10.06 -2.50
N THR A 94 -8.28 -10.41 -2.94
CA THR A 94 -8.62 -10.67 -4.35
C THR A 94 -9.77 -9.75 -4.77
N GLY A 95 -9.92 -9.52 -6.06
CA GLY A 95 -11.05 -8.76 -6.60
C GLY A 95 -11.31 -9.08 -8.06
N THR A 96 -12.45 -8.63 -8.56
CA THR A 96 -12.75 -8.64 -10.00
C THR A 96 -12.35 -7.28 -10.59
N ARG A 97 -11.70 -7.30 -11.76
CA ARG A 97 -11.40 -6.08 -12.53
C ARG A 97 -12.66 -5.49 -13.16
#